data_AF-A0A1G3CD10-F1
#
_entry.id   AF-A0A1G3CD10-F1
#
_cell.length_a   1.000
_cell.length_b   1.000
_cell.length_c   1.000
_cell.angle_alpha   90.00
_cell.angle_beta   90.00
_cell.angle_gamma   90.00
#
_symmetry.space_group_name_H-M   'P 1'
#
loop_
_entity.id
_entity.type
_entity.pdbx_description
1 polymer ?
#
loop_
_entity_poly.entity_id
_entity_poly.type
_entity_poly.pdbx_seq_one_letter_code
_entity_poly.pdbx_strand_id
1 'polypeptide(L)'
;MDLVRLILKKVEECCHGDRFIPIGEGWIGGHSKDEVVYHLQIMDEGGLIVGVGSNASSTSGPDYMPMRLTWYGHEVLDGIKNDRIWSEVKKALSKVGDVASYDVLKA
;
A
#
# COMPACT_ATOMS: atom_id res chain seq x y z
N MET A 1 3.84 9.08 1.62
CA MET A 1 3.62 7.81 0.90
C MET A 1 3.02 6.70 1.79
N ASP A 2 2.84 6.91 3.10
CA ASP A 2 2.30 5.87 3.98
C ASP A 2 0.82 5.56 3.76
N LEU A 3 0.01 6.53 3.34
CA LEU A 3 -1.44 6.36 3.14
C LEU A 3 -1.75 5.27 2.08
N VAL A 4 -1.08 5.30 0.93
CA VAL A 4 -1.25 4.27 -0.13
C VAL A 4 -0.95 2.88 0.41
N ARG A 5 0.13 2.73 1.20
CA ARG A 5 0.49 1.46 1.83
C ARG A 5 -0.56 0.99 2.83
N LEU A 6 -1.10 1.91 3.63
CA LEU A 6 -2.17 1.62 4.59
C LEU A 6 -3.45 1.18 3.86
N ILE A 7 -3.82 1.85 2.77
CA ILE A 7 -4.96 1.47 1.91
C ILE A 7 -4.75 0.06 1.36
N LEU A 8 -3.62 -0.21 0.69
CA LEU A 8 -3.33 -1.51 0.09
C LEU A 8 -3.41 -2.65 1.11
N LYS A 9 -2.81 -2.45 2.29
CA LYS A 9 -2.85 -3.43 3.38
C LYS A 9 -4.26 -3.65 3.91
N LYS A 10 -5.05 -2.58 4.03
CA LYS A 10 -6.44 -2.66 4.51
C LYS A 10 -7.33 -3.38 3.51
N VAL A 11 -7.14 -3.14 2.21
CA VAL A 11 -7.84 -3.84 1.14
C VAL A 11 -7.47 -5.33 1.12
N GLU A 12 -6.18 -5.66 1.29
CA GLU A 12 -5.72 -7.06 1.40
C GLU A 12 -6.37 -7.79 2.59
N GLU A 13 -6.42 -7.15 3.77
CA GLU A 13 -7.04 -7.73 4.97
C GLU A 13 -8.56 -7.93 4.83
N CYS A 14 -9.25 -7.00 4.17
CA CYS A 14 -10.70 -7.03 3.99
C CYS A 14 -11.17 -7.85 2.77
N CYS A 15 -10.27 -8.20 1.85
CA CYS A 15 -10.57 -9.01 0.67
C CYS A 15 -10.83 -10.49 1.07
N HIS A 16 -12.07 -10.78 1.44
CA HIS A 16 -12.59 -12.15 1.59
C HIS A 16 -13.67 -12.41 0.51
N GLY A 17 -13.23 -12.40 -0.76
CA GLY A 17 -14.06 -12.62 -1.97
C GLY A 17 -14.35 -11.34 -2.76
N ASP A 18 -15.12 -11.46 -3.86
CA ASP A 18 -15.50 -10.36 -4.77
C ASP A 18 -16.56 -9.40 -4.18
N ARG A 19 -16.46 -9.05 -2.90
CA ARG A 19 -17.39 -8.13 -2.23
C ARG A 19 -16.76 -6.74 -2.07
N PHE A 20 -17.59 -5.71 -2.26
CA PHE A 20 -17.21 -4.33 -2.01
C PHE A 20 -16.86 -4.12 -0.54
N ILE A 21 -15.79 -3.34 -0.29
CA ILE A 21 -15.37 -3.00 1.07
C ILE A 21 -16.01 -1.65 1.43
N PRO A 22 -16.94 -1.60 2.40
CA PRO A 22 -17.57 -0.34 2.79
C PRO A 22 -16.56 0.58 3.48
N ILE A 23 -16.52 1.84 3.03
CA ILE A 23 -15.64 2.86 3.59
C ILE A 23 -16.46 3.82 4.45
N GLY A 24 -16.16 3.85 5.75
CA GLY A 24 -16.70 4.81 6.70
C GLY A 24 -15.70 5.90 7.09
N GLU A 25 -16.14 6.87 7.89
CA GLU A 25 -15.21 7.80 8.53
C GLU A 25 -14.22 7.05 9.42
N GLY A 26 -12.93 7.43 9.36
CA GLY A 26 -11.88 6.80 10.14
C GLY A 26 -11.50 5.39 9.69
N TRP A 27 -11.89 4.96 8.47
CA TRP A 27 -11.46 3.67 7.90
C TRP A 27 -9.94 3.52 7.89
N ILE A 28 -9.23 4.63 7.68
CA ILE A 28 -7.81 4.76 7.94
C ILE A 28 -7.64 5.85 9.00
N GLY A 29 -7.06 5.46 10.14
CA GLY A 29 -6.85 6.37 11.26
C GLY A 29 -6.03 7.59 10.84
N GLY A 30 -6.55 8.79 11.15
CA GLY A 30 -5.89 10.06 10.86
C GLY A 30 -6.19 10.66 9.48
N HIS A 31 -7.00 10.00 8.64
CA HIS A 31 -7.36 10.47 7.31
C HIS A 31 -8.87 10.64 7.15
N SER A 32 -9.28 11.68 6.41
CA SER A 32 -10.70 11.90 6.11
C SER A 32 -11.22 10.92 5.06
N LYS A 33 -12.53 10.71 5.01
CA LYS A 33 -13.15 9.85 3.99
C LYS A 33 -12.82 10.35 2.57
N ASP A 34 -12.89 11.66 2.35
CA ASP A 34 -12.62 12.26 1.04
C ASP A 34 -11.17 12.07 0.59
N GLU A 35 -10.21 12.19 1.52
CA GLU A 35 -8.80 11.96 1.23
C GLU A 35 -8.56 10.50 0.82
N VAL A 36 -9.18 9.55 1.53
CA VAL A 36 -9.09 8.13 1.20
C VAL A 36 -9.73 7.83 -0.17
N VAL A 37 -10.91 8.38 -0.44
CA VAL A 37 -11.62 8.18 -1.72
C VAL A 37 -10.80 8.72 -2.89
N TYR A 38 -10.22 9.91 -2.76
CA TYR A 38 -9.35 10.48 -3.78
C TYR A 38 -8.16 9.56 -4.09
N HIS A 39 -7.51 9.01 -3.07
CA HIS A 39 -6.38 8.09 -3.28
C HIS A 39 -6.82 6.78 -3.93
N LEU A 40 -7.99 6.26 -3.57
CA LEU A 40 -8.54 5.06 -4.20
C LEU A 40 -8.79 5.26 -5.70
N GLN A 41 -9.30 6.43 -6.11
CA GLN A 41 -9.50 6.75 -7.52
C GLN A 41 -8.18 6.73 -8.29
N ILE A 42 -7.15 7.41 -7.78
CA ILE A 42 -5.83 7.43 -8.44
C ILE A 42 -5.18 6.04 -8.43
N MET A 43 -5.38 5.26 -7.37
CA MET A 43 -4.86 3.89 -7.30
C MET A 43 -5.55 2.95 -8.28
N ASP A 44 -6.84 3.14 -8.56
CA ASP A 44 -7.59 2.41 -9.58
C ASP A 44 -7.14 2.83 -10.99
N GLU A 45 -7.00 4.14 -11.24
CA GLU A 45 -6.41 4.67 -12.49
C GLU A 45 -4.99 4.13 -12.74
N GLY A 46 -4.20 3.99 -11.68
CA GLY A 46 -2.86 3.40 -11.70
C GLY A 46 -2.84 1.87 -11.75
N GLY A 47 -4.00 1.21 -11.78
CA GLY A 47 -4.13 -0.25 -11.86
C GLY A 47 -3.59 -0.99 -10.64
N LEU A 48 -3.53 -0.36 -9.47
CA LEU A 48 -3.12 -0.99 -8.20
C LEU A 48 -4.28 -1.72 -7.53
N ILE A 49 -5.48 -1.19 -7.68
CA ILE A 49 -6.71 -1.78 -7.14
C ILE A 49 -7.75 -1.88 -8.24
N VAL A 50 -8.82 -2.63 -7.96
CA VAL A 50 -10.07 -2.57 -8.71
C VAL A 50 -11.11 -1.99 -7.77
N GLY A 51 -11.63 -0.82 -8.12
CA GLY A 51 -12.71 -0.18 -7.38
C GLY A 51 -13.98 -0.04 -8.22
N VAL A 52 -15.10 0.19 -7.53
CA VAL A 52 -16.37 0.54 -8.15
C VAL A 52 -16.94 1.73 -7.41
N GLY A 53 -17.38 2.72 -8.17
CA GLY A 53 -17.94 3.95 -7.64
C GLY A 53 -18.30 4.91 -8.74
N SER A 54 -19.21 5.84 -8.43
CA SER A 54 -19.52 6.94 -9.34
C SER A 54 -18.63 8.13 -9.01
N ASN A 55 -17.96 8.66 -10.03
CA ASN A 55 -17.15 9.87 -9.96
C ASN A 55 -18.08 11.04 -9.59
N ALA A 56 -18.07 11.42 -8.32
CA ALA A 56 -18.54 12.71 -7.80
C ALA A 56 -19.81 13.32 -8.44
N SER A 57 -21.01 12.83 -8.07
CA SER A 57 -22.23 13.65 -8.09
C SER A 57 -23.42 13.01 -7.35
N SER A 58 -23.20 12.18 -6.32
CA SER A 58 -24.29 11.78 -5.44
C SER A 58 -24.47 12.83 -4.35
N THR A 59 -25.73 13.17 -4.05
CA THR A 59 -26.16 14.09 -2.98
C THR A 59 -25.63 13.68 -1.58
N SER A 60 -24.99 12.51 -1.48
CA SER A 60 -24.46 11.88 -0.28
C SER A 60 -22.92 11.88 -0.19
N GLY A 61 -22.21 12.57 -1.10
CA GLY A 61 -20.74 12.63 -1.14
C GLY A 61 -20.11 11.59 -2.07
N PRO A 62 -18.77 11.59 -2.22
CA PRO A 62 -18.07 10.69 -3.14
C PRO A 62 -18.16 9.25 -2.62
N ASP A 63 -18.75 8.38 -3.43
CA ASP A 63 -18.98 6.98 -3.09
C ASP A 63 -18.13 6.11 -4.04
N TYR A 64 -16.93 5.80 -3.57
CA TYR A 64 -15.96 4.99 -4.29
C TYR A 64 -15.42 3.92 -3.36
N MET A 65 -15.54 2.65 -3.74
CA MET A 65 -15.23 1.52 -2.87
C MET A 65 -14.26 0.56 -3.55
N PRO A 66 -13.17 0.14 -2.88
CA PRO A 66 -12.30 -0.90 -3.40
C PRO A 66 -13.00 -2.27 -3.30
N MET A 67 -12.81 -3.09 -4.33
CA MET A 67 -13.21 -4.49 -4.32
C MET A 67 -12.04 -5.39 -3.96
N ARG A 68 -10.92 -5.23 -4.68
CA ARG A 68 -9.75 -6.09 -4.56
C ARG A 68 -8.49 -5.38 -5.03
N LEU A 69 -7.33 -5.96 -4.68
CA LEU A 69 -6.07 -5.60 -5.30
C LEU A 69 -5.96 -6.22 -6.71
N THR A 70 -5.21 -5.56 -7.58
CA THR A 70 -4.72 -6.17 -8.82
C THR A 70 -3.47 -7.00 -8.52
N TRP A 71 -3.04 -7.82 -9.47
CA TRP A 71 -1.73 -8.49 -9.39
C TRP A 71 -0.60 -7.48 -9.15
N TYR A 72 -0.60 -6.39 -9.93
CA TYR A 72 0.36 -5.31 -9.78
C TYR A 72 0.29 -4.63 -8.41
N GLY A 73 -0.91 -4.46 -7.86
CA GLY A 73 -1.10 -3.97 -6.49
C GLY A 73 -0.44 -4.84 -5.42
N HIS A 74 -0.50 -6.17 -5.58
CA HIS A 74 0.20 -7.10 -4.70
C HIS A 74 1.73 -6.98 -4.84
N GLU A 75 2.24 -6.91 -6.07
CA GLU A 75 3.68 -6.73 -6.31
C GLU A 75 4.21 -5.43 -5.71
N VAL A 76 3.45 -4.33 -5.83
CA VAL A 76 3.80 -3.05 -5.23
C VAL A 76 3.75 -3.12 -3.71
N LEU A 77 2.71 -3.75 -3.13
CA LEU A 77 2.59 -3.92 -1.68
C LEU A 77 3.77 -4.73 -1.09
N ASP A 78 4.18 -5.80 -1.77
CA ASP A 78 5.32 -6.61 -1.37
C ASP A 78 6.67 -5.93 -1.62
N GLY A 79 6.79 -5.15 -2.69
CA GLY A 79 7.95 -4.29 -2.95
C GLY A 79 8.14 -3.23 -1.86
N ILE A 80 7.06 -2.60 -1.39
CA ILE A 80 7.12 -1.61 -0.30
C ILE A 80 7.53 -2.25 1.03
N LYS A 81 7.10 -3.50 1.31
CA LYS A 81 7.63 -4.26 2.47
C LYS A 81 9.14 -4.47 2.32
N ASN A 82 9.57 -4.77 1.09
CA ASN A 82 10.95 -5.06 0.80
C ASN A 82 11.85 -3.82 0.84
N ASP A 83 11.41 -2.61 0.51
CA ASP A 83 12.27 -1.41 0.64
C ASP A 83 12.67 -1.12 2.10
N ARG A 84 11.77 -1.38 3.05
CA ARG A 84 12.10 -1.29 4.48
C ARG A 84 13.09 -2.40 4.87
N ILE A 85 12.86 -3.62 4.40
CA ILE A 85 13.77 -4.76 4.61
C ILE A 85 15.13 -4.48 3.96
N TRP A 86 15.16 -3.90 2.77
CA TRP A 86 16.35 -3.55 2.00
C TRP A 86 17.13 -2.42 2.66
N SER A 87 16.44 -1.45 3.26
CA SER A 87 17.06 -0.44 4.10
C SER A 87 17.69 -1.03 5.37
N GLU A 88 17.04 -2.02 6.00
CA GLU A 88 17.56 -2.72 7.18
C GLU A 88 18.68 -3.70 6.84
N VAL A 89 18.61 -4.39 5.69
CA VAL A 89 19.68 -5.22 5.14
C VAL A 89 20.89 -4.37 4.79
N LYS A 90 20.70 -3.20 4.16
CA LYS A 90 21.81 -2.24 3.95
C LYS A 90 22.42 -1.79 5.27
N LYS A 91 21.61 -1.45 6.28
CA LYS A 91 22.13 -1.09 7.61
C LYS A 91 22.86 -2.24 8.29
N ALA A 92 22.36 -3.48 8.17
CA ALA A 92 23.00 -4.67 8.72
C ALA A 92 24.34 -4.94 8.01
N LEU A 93 24.37 -4.84 6.68
CA LEU A 93 25.60 -4.96 5.89
C LEU A 93 26.59 -3.82 6.17
N SER A 94 26.12 -2.59 6.39
CA SER A 94 27.00 -1.49 6.83
C SER A 94 27.57 -1.71 8.23
N LYS A 95 26.84 -2.37 9.13
CA LYS A 95 27.34 -2.76 10.45
C LYS A 95 28.33 -3.94 10.40
N VAL A 96 28.17 -4.84 9.43
CA VAL A 96 29.08 -5.98 9.21
C VAL A 96 30.31 -5.58 8.37
N GLY A 97 30.18 -4.57 7.51
CA GLY A 97 31.25 -4.04 6.67
C GLY A 97 32.41 -3.41 7.45
N ASP A 98 32.21 -3.10 8.73
CA ASP A 98 33.27 -2.63 9.65
C ASP A 98 34.06 -3.80 10.29
N VAL A 99 33.58 -5.05 10.16
CA VAL A 99 34.22 -6.25 10.77
C VAL A 99 34.84 -7.20 9.73
N ALA A 100 34.58 -6.99 8.43
CA ALA A 100 35.03 -7.92 7.38
C ALA A 100 36.03 -7.34 6.37
N SER A 101 36.58 -6.16 6.61
CA SER A 101 37.68 -5.63 5.82
C SER A 101 38.99 -5.96 6.53
N TYR A 102 39.61 -7.11 6.26
CA TYR A 102 41.09 -7.26 6.17
C TYR A 102 41.51 -8.72 5.92
N ASP A 103 40.80 -9.74 6.43
CA ASP A 103 41.25 -11.14 6.34
C ASP A 103 40.69 -11.97 5.16
N VAL A 104 39.56 -11.59 4.56
CA VAL A 104 38.93 -12.40 3.50
C VAL A 104 39.58 -12.20 2.13
N LEU A 105 40.34 -11.11 1.94
CA LEU A 105 41.02 -10.81 0.67
C LEU A 105 42.37 -11.54 0.51
N LYS A 106 42.72 -12.46 1.41
CA LYS A 106 44.04 -13.11 1.44
C LYS A 106 44.03 -14.65 1.49
N ALA A 107 42.91 -15.29 1.15
CA ALA A 107 42.82 -16.74 0.98
C ALA A 107 42.67 -17.12 -0.49
#